data_AF-A0A9Q3XQT0-F1
#
_entry.id   AF-A0A9Q3XQT0-F1
#
_cell.length_a   1.000
_cell.length_b   1.000
_cell.length_c   1.000
_cell.angle_alpha   90.00
_cell.angle_beta   90.00
_cell.angle_gamma   90.00
#
_symmetry.space_group_name_H-M   'P 1'
#
loop_
_entity.id
_entity.type
_entity.pdbx_description
1 polymer ?
#
loop_
_entity_poly.entity_id
_entity_poly.type
_entity_poly.pdbx_seq_one_letter_code
_entity_poly.pdbx_strand_id
1 'polypeptide(L)'
;MNDEQLEFNLLVQLDDDWITFWEFMYYTIQSMGPSTTSEQTAVVIRSLVESGLMTLGALAANEVGWEEWDVDLDEAMRRIAEGHAGEVGYLTAPDRTALTLSEVVRACITEKGERRLAELEARGFTFAGPSGLV
;
A
#
# COMPACT_ATOMS: atom_id res chain seq x y z
N MET A 1 -1.83 -10.05 8.88
CA MET A 1 -0.43 -9.59 9.02
C MET A 1 0.00 -9.78 10.47
N ASN A 2 1.23 -10.25 10.73
CA ASN A 2 1.72 -10.54 12.10
C ASN A 2 2.72 -9.49 12.63
N ASP A 3 3.10 -8.53 11.80
CA ASP A 3 4.02 -7.45 12.14
C ASP A 3 3.22 -6.17 12.41
N GLU A 4 2.93 -5.91 13.68
CA GLU A 4 2.14 -4.74 14.09
C GLU A 4 2.89 -3.41 13.90
N GLN A 5 4.23 -3.41 13.84
CA GLN A 5 4.99 -2.19 13.58
C GLN A 5 4.93 -1.82 12.09
N LEU A 6 5.01 -2.81 11.19
CA LEU A 6 4.75 -2.58 9.77
C LEU A 6 3.30 -2.12 9.53
N GLU A 7 2.33 -2.77 10.20
CA GLU A 7 0.92 -2.35 10.15
C GLU A 7 0.76 -0.89 10.55
N PHE A 8 1.33 -0.52 11.71
CA PHE A 8 1.28 0.84 12.20
C PHE A 8 1.86 1.84 11.20
N ASN A 9 3.08 1.58 10.69
CA ASN A 9 3.75 2.49 9.76
C ASN A 9 2.94 2.66 8.46
N LEU A 10 2.35 1.59 7.92
CA LEU A 10 1.52 1.67 6.72
C LEU A 10 0.21 2.41 6.96
N LEU A 11 -0.44 2.18 8.11
CA LEU A 11 -1.68 2.90 8.45
C LEU A 11 -1.43 4.39 8.67
N VAL A 12 -0.31 4.79 9.29
CA VAL A 12 0.08 6.21 9.40
C VAL A 12 0.19 6.84 8.01
N GLN A 13 0.75 6.13 7.04
CA GLN A 13 0.92 6.66 5.70
C GLN A 13 -0.40 6.73 4.92
N LEU A 14 -1.29 5.75 5.12
CA LEU A 14 -2.61 5.72 4.47
C LEU A 14 -3.56 6.80 5.03
N ASP A 15 -3.35 7.20 6.29
CA ASP A 15 -4.09 8.28 6.96
C ASP A 15 -3.64 9.67 6.50
N ASP A 16 -2.36 9.82 6.13
CA ASP A 16 -1.79 11.08 5.62
C ASP A 16 -2.14 11.33 4.14
N ASP A 17 -1.95 10.32 3.28
CA ASP A 17 -2.23 10.43 1.83
C ASP A 17 -2.46 9.04 1.18
N TRP A 18 -2.77 9.03 -0.11
CA TRP A 18 -2.84 7.81 -0.90
C TRP A 18 -1.47 7.17 -1.12
N ILE A 19 -1.38 5.87 -0.85
CA ILE A 19 -0.13 5.10 -0.99
C ILE A 19 -0.07 4.37 -2.34
N THR A 20 1.07 4.48 -3.03
CA THR A 20 1.44 3.73 -4.24
C THR A 20 2.02 2.35 -3.94
N PHE A 21 2.09 1.45 -4.93
CA PHE A 21 2.75 0.16 -4.75
C PHE A 21 4.22 0.29 -4.31
N TRP A 22 4.95 1.29 -4.82
CA TRP A 22 6.34 1.53 -4.44
C TRP A 22 6.48 1.87 -2.97
N GLU A 23 5.62 2.72 -2.42
CA GLU A 23 5.65 3.09 -1.02
C GLU A 23 5.33 1.90 -0.11
N PHE A 24 4.35 1.06 -0.47
CA PHE A 24 4.17 -0.23 0.22
C PHE A 24 5.45 -1.06 0.21
N MET A 25 6.12 -1.18 -0.94
CA MET A 25 7.35 -1.96 -1.07
C MET A 25 8.47 -1.37 -0.23
N TYR A 26 8.58 -0.04 -0.18
CA TYR A 26 9.56 0.67 0.61
C TYR A 26 9.43 0.35 2.11
N TYR A 27 8.23 0.50 2.68
CA TYR A 27 8.00 0.18 4.10
C TYR A 27 8.13 -1.31 4.40
N THR A 28 7.69 -2.17 3.48
CA THR A 28 7.86 -3.63 3.62
C THR A 28 9.34 -4.00 3.63
N ILE A 29 10.18 -3.38 2.77
CA ILE A 29 11.64 -3.56 2.77
C ILE A 29 12.27 -3.10 4.10
N GLN A 30 11.81 -1.98 4.67
CA GLN A 30 12.34 -1.52 5.96
C GLN A 30 12.02 -2.52 7.09
N SER A 31 10.85 -3.16 7.07
CA SER A 31 10.48 -4.13 8.11
C SER A 31 11.07 -5.52 7.91
N MET A 32 10.99 -6.04 6.68
CA MET A 32 11.35 -7.42 6.35
C MET A 32 12.78 -7.58 5.81
N GLY A 33 13.44 -6.48 5.47
CA GLY A 33 14.83 -6.44 4.99
C GLY A 33 14.98 -6.25 3.47
N PRO A 34 16.22 -6.02 2.98
CA PRO A 34 16.50 -5.64 1.60
C PRO A 34 16.18 -6.71 0.55
N SER A 35 16.05 -7.97 0.97
CA SER A 35 15.67 -9.10 0.10
C SER A 35 14.17 -9.22 -0.13
N THR A 36 13.35 -8.32 0.43
CA THR A 36 11.89 -8.32 0.25
C THR A 36 11.54 -8.24 -1.23
N THR A 37 10.62 -9.11 -1.67
CA THR A 37 10.13 -9.17 -3.05
C THR A 37 8.83 -8.39 -3.24
N SER A 38 8.49 -8.10 -4.49
CA SER A 38 7.22 -7.46 -4.85
C SER A 38 6.03 -8.33 -4.45
N GLU A 39 6.15 -9.65 -4.56
CA GLU A 39 5.11 -10.60 -4.13
C GLU A 39 4.89 -10.58 -2.62
N GLN A 40 5.96 -10.45 -1.83
CA GLN A 40 5.82 -10.30 -0.37
C GLN A 40 5.10 -8.99 -0.02
N THR A 41 5.39 -7.92 -0.76
CA THR A 41 4.66 -6.64 -0.63
C THR A 41 3.17 -6.80 -1.02
N ALA A 42 2.89 -7.51 -2.12
CA ALA A 42 1.53 -7.79 -2.56
C ALA A 42 0.74 -8.62 -1.52
N VAL A 43 1.39 -9.53 -0.79
CA VAL A 43 0.78 -10.26 0.34
C VAL A 43 0.41 -9.32 1.49
N VAL A 44 1.24 -8.32 1.79
CA VAL A 44 0.93 -7.29 2.81
C VAL A 44 -0.30 -6.48 2.39
N ILE A 45 -0.31 -5.99 1.13
CA ILE A 45 -1.45 -5.26 0.55
C ILE A 45 -2.72 -6.10 0.65
N ARG A 46 -2.71 -7.34 0.16
CA ARG A 46 -3.86 -8.26 0.25
C ARG A 46 -4.33 -8.40 1.70
N SER A 47 -3.43 -8.63 2.64
CA SER A 47 -3.79 -8.82 4.05
C SER A 47 -4.48 -7.60 4.66
N LEU A 48 -4.09 -6.37 4.27
CA LEU A 48 -4.71 -5.14 4.76
C LEU A 48 -6.13 -4.97 4.20
N VAL A 49 -6.32 -5.25 2.90
CA VAL A 49 -7.65 -5.18 2.26
C VAL A 49 -8.58 -6.27 2.80
N GLU A 50 -8.11 -7.52 2.94
CA GLU A 50 -8.90 -8.61 3.54
C GLU A 50 -9.28 -8.32 4.99
N SER A 51 -8.43 -7.59 5.71
CA SER A 51 -8.73 -7.12 7.07
C SER A 51 -9.66 -5.92 7.08
N GLY A 52 -10.01 -5.35 5.92
CA GLY A 52 -10.86 -4.18 5.75
C GLY A 52 -10.24 -2.88 6.24
N LEU A 53 -8.91 -2.82 6.35
CA LEU A 53 -8.19 -1.65 6.88
C LEU A 53 -7.91 -0.60 5.79
N MET A 54 -7.98 -0.99 4.53
CA MET A 54 -7.78 -0.10 3.38
C MET A 54 -8.60 -0.57 2.17
N THR A 55 -8.84 0.33 1.24
CA THR A 55 -9.44 0.05 -0.08
C THR A 55 -8.43 0.34 -1.19
N LEU A 56 -8.66 -0.24 -2.37
CA LEU A 56 -7.81 -0.09 -3.55
C LEU A 56 -8.53 0.77 -4.58
N GLY A 57 -7.78 1.67 -5.20
CA GLY A 57 -8.28 2.52 -6.27
C GLY A 57 -7.13 3.01 -7.13
N ALA A 58 -7.43 3.97 -7.99
CA ALA A 58 -6.44 4.64 -8.82
C ALA A 58 -6.82 6.10 -9.03
N LEU A 59 -5.87 6.86 -9.59
CA LEU A 59 -6.15 8.21 -10.05
C LEU A 59 -7.29 8.19 -11.08
N ALA A 60 -8.19 9.15 -10.94
CA ALA A 60 -9.37 9.26 -11.78
C ALA A 60 -9.58 10.71 -12.22
N ALA A 61 -10.13 10.88 -13.42
CA ALA A 61 -10.49 12.19 -13.96
C ALA A 61 -11.85 12.68 -13.40
N ASN A 62 -11.92 12.84 -12.07
CA ASN A 62 -13.09 13.34 -11.35
C ASN A 62 -12.68 14.49 -10.38
N GLU A 63 -13.64 15.08 -9.66
CA GLU A 63 -13.36 16.22 -8.76
C GLU A 63 -12.44 15.85 -7.58
N VAL A 64 -12.41 14.58 -7.19
CA VAL A 64 -11.62 14.06 -6.08
C VAL A 64 -10.21 13.66 -6.55
N GLY A 65 -10.03 13.37 -7.84
CA GLY A 65 -8.77 12.90 -8.42
C GLY A 65 -8.51 11.41 -8.22
N TRP A 66 -9.45 10.67 -7.62
CA TRP A 66 -9.32 9.25 -7.28
C TRP A 66 -10.66 8.53 -7.34
N GLU A 67 -10.63 7.25 -7.65
CA GLU A 67 -11.79 6.38 -7.65
C GLU A 67 -11.44 5.01 -7.05
N GLU A 68 -12.29 4.55 -6.13
CA GLU A 68 -12.22 3.19 -5.60
C GLU A 68 -12.55 2.18 -6.70
N TRP A 69 -11.82 1.07 -6.75
CA TRP A 69 -12.12 0.02 -7.70
C TRP A 69 -13.29 -0.83 -7.24
N ASP A 70 -14.40 -0.75 -7.98
CA ASP A 70 -15.56 -1.66 -7.83
C ASP A 70 -15.31 -3.01 -8.51
N VAL A 71 -14.35 -3.78 -7.98
CA VAL A 71 -14.03 -5.16 -8.40
C VAL A 71 -13.68 -6.01 -7.20
N ASP A 72 -13.70 -7.34 -7.37
CA ASP A 72 -13.22 -8.23 -6.32
C ASP A 72 -11.70 -8.10 -6.09
N LEU A 73 -11.26 -8.57 -4.92
CA LEU A 73 -9.86 -8.44 -4.51
C LEU A 73 -8.91 -9.21 -5.43
N ASP A 74 -9.33 -10.34 -6.00
CA ASP A 74 -8.46 -11.12 -6.88
C ASP A 74 -8.17 -10.33 -8.17
N GLU A 75 -9.18 -9.70 -8.75
CA GLU A 75 -9.04 -8.80 -9.89
C GLU A 75 -8.22 -7.55 -9.54
N ALA A 76 -8.46 -6.92 -8.39
CA ALA A 76 -7.68 -5.77 -7.95
C ALA A 76 -6.18 -6.12 -7.78
N MET A 77 -5.88 -7.26 -7.15
CA MET A 77 -4.50 -7.73 -7.03
C MET A 77 -3.88 -8.11 -8.37
N ARG A 78 -4.67 -8.66 -9.31
CA ARG A 78 -4.21 -8.92 -10.67
C ARG A 78 -3.83 -7.64 -11.40
N ARG A 79 -4.61 -6.56 -11.26
CA ARG A 79 -4.28 -5.23 -11.81
C ARG A 79 -2.96 -4.69 -11.27
N ILE A 80 -2.73 -4.81 -9.96
CA ILE A 80 -1.46 -4.41 -9.32
C ILE A 80 -0.28 -5.25 -9.84
N ALA A 81 -0.50 -6.55 -10.08
CA ALA A 81 0.53 -7.47 -10.56
C ALA A 81 0.88 -7.26 -12.02
N GLU A 82 -0.12 -7.19 -12.90
CA GLU A 82 0.03 -7.22 -14.35
C GLU A 82 0.01 -5.82 -14.99
N GLY A 83 -0.42 -4.80 -14.26
CA GLY A 83 -0.65 -3.46 -14.76
C GLY A 83 -2.12 -3.21 -15.11
N HIS A 84 -2.49 -1.94 -15.16
CA HIS A 84 -3.86 -1.51 -15.45
C HIS A 84 -3.87 -0.07 -15.98
N ALA A 85 -4.81 0.23 -16.89
CA ALA A 85 -5.01 1.58 -17.45
C ALA A 85 -3.74 2.26 -18.03
N GLY A 86 -2.77 1.48 -18.50
CA GLY A 86 -1.50 1.99 -19.05
C GLY A 86 -0.37 2.06 -18.02
N GLU A 87 -0.66 1.85 -16.74
CA GLU A 87 0.32 1.76 -15.67
C GLU A 87 0.93 0.37 -15.57
N VAL A 88 2.21 0.31 -15.19
CA VAL A 88 2.97 -0.94 -15.09
C VAL A 88 2.72 -1.63 -13.76
N GLY A 89 2.43 -2.94 -13.79
CA GLY A 89 2.34 -3.77 -12.59
C GLY A 89 3.69 -4.35 -12.18
N TYR A 90 3.78 -4.88 -10.97
CA TYR A 90 5.05 -5.36 -10.40
C TYR A 90 5.64 -6.61 -11.08
N LEU A 91 4.85 -7.39 -11.82
CA LEU A 91 5.36 -8.51 -12.64
C LEU A 91 5.81 -8.07 -14.03
N THR A 92 5.29 -6.94 -14.52
CA THR A 92 5.56 -6.43 -15.88
C THR A 92 6.58 -5.32 -15.93
N ALA A 93 6.91 -4.73 -14.77
CA ALA A 93 7.91 -3.68 -14.69
C ALA A 93 9.30 -4.20 -15.11
N PRO A 94 10.04 -3.47 -15.96
CA PRO A 94 11.37 -3.91 -16.42
C PRO A 94 12.41 -3.95 -15.30
N ASP A 95 12.23 -3.10 -14.28
CA ASP A 95 13.05 -3.05 -13.08
C ASP A 95 12.29 -2.37 -11.92
N ARG A 96 12.93 -2.30 -10.74
CA ARG A 96 12.38 -1.64 -9.55
C ARG A 96 12.22 -0.13 -9.71
N THR A 97 13.03 0.51 -10.55
CA THR A 97 12.94 1.96 -10.80
C THR A 97 11.64 2.30 -11.51
N ALA A 98 11.20 1.45 -12.46
CA ALA A 98 9.91 1.63 -13.11
C ALA A 98 8.72 1.59 -12.14
N LEU A 99 8.85 0.88 -11.01
CA LEU A 99 7.81 0.84 -9.98
C LEU A 99 7.74 2.13 -9.17
N THR A 100 8.82 2.90 -9.04
CA THR A 100 8.79 4.17 -8.29
C THR A 100 7.94 5.24 -8.97
N LEU A 101 7.60 5.03 -10.24
CA LEU A 101 6.78 5.92 -11.06
C LEU A 101 5.42 5.32 -11.41
N SER A 102 5.14 4.09 -10.96
CA SER A 102 3.90 3.41 -11.28
C SER A 102 2.76 3.98 -10.44
N GLU A 103 1.71 4.42 -11.11
CA GLU A 103 0.46 4.88 -10.51
C GLU A 103 -0.63 3.80 -10.61
N VAL A 104 -0.23 2.53 -10.79
CA VAL A 104 -1.14 1.40 -10.99
C VAL A 104 -2.15 1.26 -9.85
N VAL A 105 -1.81 1.73 -8.65
CA VAL A 105 -2.69 1.72 -7.49
C VAL A 105 -2.40 2.91 -6.59
N ARG A 106 -3.48 3.46 -6.03
CA ARG A 106 -3.50 4.43 -4.93
C ARG A 106 -4.44 3.88 -3.86
N ALA A 107 -3.90 3.39 -2.75
CA ALA A 107 -4.69 2.83 -1.66
C ALA A 107 -5.13 3.93 -0.68
N CYS A 108 -6.33 3.79 -0.11
CA CYS A 108 -6.88 4.69 0.90
C CYS A 108 -7.14 3.94 2.21
N ILE A 109 -6.94 4.60 3.35
CA ILE A 109 -7.40 4.07 4.64
C ILE A 109 -8.94 3.98 4.67
N THR A 110 -9.47 3.00 5.39
CA THR A 110 -10.90 2.98 5.74
C THR A 110 -11.12 3.50 7.15
N GLU A 111 -12.38 3.79 7.53
CA GLU A 111 -12.71 4.09 8.94
C GLU A 111 -12.27 2.97 9.91
N LYS A 112 -12.24 1.70 9.44
CA LYS A 112 -11.73 0.59 10.26
C LYS A 112 -10.21 0.68 10.40
N GLY A 113 -9.52 1.05 9.33
CA GLY A 113 -8.10 1.38 9.33
C GLY A 113 -7.77 2.50 10.33
N GLU A 114 -8.49 3.62 10.28
CA GLU A 114 -8.30 4.76 11.20
C GLU A 114 -8.50 4.33 12.67
N ARG A 115 -9.55 3.57 12.97
CA ARG A 115 -9.75 3.02 14.32
C ARG A 115 -8.60 2.12 14.74
N ARG A 116 -8.12 1.28 13.84
CA ARG A 116 -6.98 0.39 14.11
C ARG A 116 -5.68 1.17 14.34
N LEU A 117 -5.47 2.25 13.60
CA LEU A 117 -4.35 3.18 13.81
C LEU A 117 -4.42 3.76 15.22
N ALA A 118 -5.55 4.34 15.62
CA ALA A 118 -5.74 4.91 16.94
C ALA A 118 -5.54 3.88 18.08
N GLU A 119 -5.95 2.63 17.88
CA GLU A 119 -5.69 1.54 18.84
C GLU A 119 -4.19 1.27 19.01
N LEU A 120 -3.43 1.25 17.92
CA LEU A 120 -1.98 1.02 17.97
C LEU A 120 -1.25 2.21 18.60
N GLU A 121 -1.67 3.45 18.30
CA GLU A 121 -1.16 4.66 18.97
C GLU A 121 -1.39 4.60 20.48
N ALA A 122 -2.61 4.23 20.92
CA ALA A 122 -2.94 4.07 22.33
C ALA A 122 -2.11 2.98 23.04
N ARG A 123 -1.61 2.00 22.27
CA ARG A 123 -0.69 0.96 22.76
C ARG A 123 0.78 1.42 22.78
N GLY A 124 1.07 2.64 22.33
CA GLY A 124 2.40 3.23 22.36
C GLY A 124 3.25 2.95 21.13
N PHE A 125 2.65 2.46 20.03
CA PHE A 125 3.36 2.41 18.75
C PHE A 125 3.63 3.85 18.27
N THR A 126 4.82 4.06 17.74
CA THR A 126 5.24 5.34 17.17
C THR A 126 5.78 5.10 15.77
N PHE A 127 5.72 6.12 14.91
CA PHE A 127 6.20 5.98 13.55
C PHE A 127 7.69 5.71 13.56
N ALA A 128 8.06 4.48 13.20
CA ALA A 128 9.44 4.07 13.04
C ALA A 128 9.76 4.16 11.54
N GLY A 129 9.75 5.39 11.03
CA GLY A 129 10.19 5.69 9.68
C GLY A 129 11.69 5.46 9.53
N PRO A 130 12.18 5.29 8.29
CA PRO A 130 13.59 5.13 8.03
C PRO A 130 14.38 6.32 8.60
N SER A 131 15.44 6.02 9.34
CA SER A 131 16.43 7.00 9.78
C SER A 131 17.23 7.50 8.57
N GLY A 132 16.63 8.40 7.79
CA GLY A 132 17.25 9.07 6.66
C GLY A 132 16.67 8.67 5.29
N LEU A 133 15.88 9.56 4.71
CA LEU A 133 16.29 10.46 3.62
C LEU A 133 15.12 11.38 3.29
N VAL A 134 15.37 12.67 3.46
CA VAL A 134 14.69 13.77 2.74
C VAL A 134 15.10 13.68 1.27
#